data_AF-A0A7Z0SVN0-F1
#
_entry.id   AF-A0A7Z0SVN0-F1
#
_cell.length_a   1.000
_cell.length_b   1.000
_cell.length_c   1.000
_cell.angle_alpha   90.00
_cell.angle_beta   90.00
_cell.angle_gamma   90.00
#
_symmetry.space_group_name_H-M   'P 1'
#
loop_
_entity.id
_entity.type
_entity.pdbx_description
1 polymer ?
#
loop_
_entity_poly.entity_id
_entity_poly.type
_entity_poly.pdbx_seq_one_letter_code
_entity_poly.pdbx_strand_id
1 'polypeptide(L)'
;MTLRRLHVLVTGTSSDAHTWNLIFLQLALEEAGHDVTNLGPCVPDDLLTETCVRLRPDALVISSVNGHGHADAARAAAVVRHDSRHDAMPIIVGGLLGTAGNPNAVHAPALEAAGVTAVLEKDDLPELMRLLAEIRTAVAATPAAVAAPAAAATPAAARQLEGAR
;
A
#
# COMPACT_ATOMS: atom_id res chain seq x y z
N MET A 1 -3.24 -24.46 12.82
CA MET A 1 -3.83 -23.59 11.79
C MET A 1 -2.71 -22.68 11.28
N THR A 2 -2.29 -22.86 10.04
CA THR A 2 -1.26 -22.01 9.43
C THR A 2 -1.91 -20.66 9.12
N LEU A 3 -1.48 -19.60 9.78
CA LEU A 3 -2.01 -18.25 9.54
C LEU A 3 -1.60 -17.80 8.12
N ARG A 4 -2.54 -17.21 7.37
CA ARG A 4 -2.30 -16.66 6.03
C ARG A 4 -1.22 -15.58 6.10
N ARG A 5 -0.23 -15.63 5.21
CA ARG A 5 0.75 -14.55 5.03
C ARG A 5 0.04 -13.37 4.37
N LEU A 6 0.28 -12.15 4.87
CA LEU A 6 -0.19 -10.94 4.18
C LEU A 6 0.84 -10.53 3.15
N HIS A 7 0.38 -10.00 2.01
CA HIS A 7 1.24 -9.23 1.11
C HIS A 7 1.19 -7.76 1.51
N VAL A 8 2.29 -7.23 2.03
CA VAL A 8 2.43 -5.83 2.45
C VAL A 8 3.27 -5.06 1.44
N LEU A 9 2.71 -3.99 0.89
CA LEU A 9 3.45 -3.05 0.06
C LEU A 9 4.06 -1.96 0.95
N VAL A 10 5.38 -1.81 0.91
CA VAL A 10 6.14 -0.79 1.64
C VAL A 10 6.66 0.24 0.63
N THR A 11 6.52 1.53 0.96
CA THR A 11 7.00 2.62 0.10
C THR A 11 7.49 3.81 0.92
N GLY A 12 8.48 4.52 0.39
CA GLY A 12 8.75 5.90 0.76
C GLY A 12 7.74 6.87 0.15
N THR A 13 7.81 8.13 0.54
CA THR A 13 7.12 9.22 -0.18
C THR A 13 7.97 9.75 -1.34
N SER A 14 7.35 10.49 -2.26
CA SER A 14 8.02 10.95 -3.49
C SER A 14 9.19 11.91 -3.27
N SER A 15 9.18 12.68 -2.16
CA SER A 15 10.27 13.62 -1.81
C SER A 15 11.26 13.06 -0.78
N ASP A 16 11.09 11.82 -0.33
CA ASP A 16 11.90 11.24 0.73
C ASP A 16 12.90 10.21 0.21
N ALA A 17 14.20 10.58 0.28
CA ALA A 17 15.31 9.75 -0.17
C ALA A 17 15.83 8.77 0.90
N HIS A 18 15.26 8.76 2.10
CA HIS A 18 15.71 7.85 3.16
C HIS A 18 15.32 6.41 2.84
N THR A 19 16.29 5.50 3.00
CA THR A 19 16.13 4.08 2.65
C THR A 19 16.13 3.17 3.86
N TRP A 20 16.77 3.57 4.96
CA TRP A 20 17.02 2.65 6.07
C TRP A 20 15.75 2.27 6.83
N ASN A 21 14.83 3.22 7.01
CA ASN A 21 13.49 2.96 7.53
C ASN A 21 12.74 1.91 6.68
N LEU A 22 12.87 1.97 5.35
CA LEU A 22 12.19 1.06 4.44
C LEU A 22 12.79 -0.36 4.50
N ILE A 23 14.12 -0.46 4.51
CA ILE A 23 14.82 -1.75 4.65
C ILE A 23 14.50 -2.37 6.02
N PHE A 24 14.53 -1.57 7.08
CA PHE A 24 14.16 -2.01 8.42
C PHE A 24 12.73 -2.56 8.48
N LEU A 25 11.76 -1.81 7.93
CA LEU A 25 10.37 -2.26 7.87
C LEU A 25 10.24 -3.56 7.09
N GLN A 26 10.91 -3.69 5.95
CA GLN A 26 10.90 -4.93 5.17
C GLN A 26 11.39 -6.11 6.01
N LEU A 27 12.57 -6.00 6.63
CA LEU A 27 13.14 -7.06 7.46
C LEU A 27 12.20 -7.46 8.61
N ALA A 28 11.67 -6.47 9.34
CA ALA A 28 10.77 -6.72 10.46
C ALA A 28 9.47 -7.42 10.04
N LEU A 29 8.89 -6.99 8.91
CA LEU A 29 7.64 -7.56 8.39
C LEU A 29 7.83 -8.98 7.82
N GLU A 30 8.96 -9.22 7.13
CA GLU A 30 9.34 -10.55 6.65
C GLU A 30 9.60 -11.51 7.81
N GLU A 31 10.28 -11.06 8.86
CA GLU A 31 10.50 -11.82 10.10
C GLU A 31 9.18 -12.17 10.81
N ALA A 32 8.20 -11.26 10.78
CA ALA A 32 6.83 -11.51 11.27
C ALA A 32 6.00 -12.47 10.37
N GLY A 33 6.58 -12.93 9.25
CA GLY A 33 5.98 -13.93 8.37
C GLY A 33 5.13 -13.35 7.23
N HIS A 34 5.22 -12.06 6.93
CA HIS A 34 4.55 -11.44 5.79
C HIS A 34 5.38 -11.54 4.51
N ASP A 35 4.71 -11.46 3.36
CA ASP A 35 5.37 -11.26 2.07
C ASP A 35 5.45 -9.75 1.83
N VAL A 36 6.63 -9.22 1.52
CA VAL A 36 6.83 -7.77 1.38
C VAL A 36 7.25 -7.41 -0.03
N THR A 37 6.62 -6.38 -0.59
CA THR A 37 7.17 -5.68 -1.75
C THR A 37 7.56 -4.28 -1.31
N ASN A 38 8.84 -3.96 -1.41
CA ASN A 38 9.36 -2.65 -1.05
C ASN A 38 9.68 -1.86 -2.31
N LEU A 39 8.95 -0.76 -2.55
CA LEU A 39 9.16 0.12 -3.70
C LEU A 39 10.38 1.04 -3.54
N GLY A 40 10.91 1.15 -2.32
CA GLY A 40 12.04 2.01 -2.03
C GLY A 40 11.65 3.49 -1.82
N PRO A 41 12.64 4.39 -1.84
CA PRO A 41 12.44 5.83 -1.60
C PRO A 41 11.97 6.55 -2.88
N CYS A 42 11.55 7.82 -2.73
CA CYS A 42 11.24 8.72 -3.84
C CYS A 42 10.25 8.14 -4.87
N VAL A 43 9.25 7.38 -4.42
CA VAL A 43 8.32 6.65 -5.31
C VAL A 43 7.31 7.63 -5.92
N PRO A 44 7.20 7.69 -7.27
CA PRO A 44 6.17 8.47 -7.95
C PRO A 44 4.78 7.85 -7.77
N ASP A 45 3.74 8.69 -7.79
CA ASP A 45 2.34 8.28 -7.60
C ASP A 45 1.89 7.24 -8.64
N ASP A 46 2.34 7.38 -9.89
CA ASP A 46 2.05 6.48 -11.01
C ASP A 46 2.57 5.06 -10.73
N LEU A 47 3.82 4.95 -10.26
CA LEU A 47 4.43 3.67 -9.92
C LEU A 47 3.72 3.01 -8.74
N LEU A 48 3.34 3.81 -7.74
CA LEU A 48 2.59 3.32 -6.57
C LEU A 48 1.23 2.76 -6.99
N THR A 49 0.44 3.52 -7.76
CA THR A 49 -0.89 3.10 -8.19
C THR A 49 -0.85 1.88 -9.11
N GLU A 50 0.01 1.87 -10.12
CA GLU A 50 0.18 0.72 -11.02
C GLU A 50 0.58 -0.54 -10.24
N THR A 51 1.43 -0.39 -9.21
CA THR A 51 1.83 -1.50 -8.36
C THR A 51 0.68 -1.98 -7.48
N CYS A 52 -0.10 -1.09 -6.86
CA CYS A 52 -1.29 -1.45 -6.10
C CYS A 52 -2.31 -2.20 -6.96
N VAL A 53 -2.52 -1.79 -8.22
CA VAL A 53 -3.42 -2.47 -9.16
C VAL A 53 -2.89 -3.87 -9.52
N ARG A 54 -1.60 -3.97 -9.84
CA ARG A 54 -0.96 -5.22 -10.28
C ARG A 54 -0.89 -6.25 -9.16
N LEU A 55 -0.49 -5.82 -7.96
CA LEU A 55 -0.18 -6.72 -6.85
C LEU A 55 -1.38 -6.97 -5.93
N ARG A 56 -2.32 -6.02 -5.83
CA ARG A 56 -3.45 -6.06 -4.89
C ARG A 56 -2.99 -6.45 -3.47
N PRO A 57 -2.08 -5.67 -2.86
CA PRO A 57 -1.55 -5.99 -1.55
C PRO A 57 -2.66 -5.97 -0.49
N ASP A 58 -2.49 -6.72 0.59
CA ASP A 58 -3.44 -6.73 1.71
C ASP A 58 -3.34 -5.45 2.56
N ALA A 59 -2.19 -4.76 2.51
CA ALA A 59 -1.96 -3.47 3.17
C ALA A 59 -0.88 -2.65 2.45
N LEU A 60 -0.99 -1.32 2.55
CA LEU A 60 0.03 -0.36 2.11
C LEU A 60 0.61 0.36 3.34
N VAL A 61 1.94 0.33 3.47
CA VAL A 61 2.70 1.03 4.52
C VAL A 61 3.55 2.11 3.86
N ILE A 62 3.26 3.37 4.18
CA ILE A 62 4.01 4.54 3.71
C ILE A 62 4.88 5.04 4.85
N SER A 63 6.20 5.03 4.66
CA SER A 63 7.14 5.52 5.66
C SER A 63 7.86 6.76 5.16
N SER A 64 7.90 7.81 5.99
CA SER A 64 8.71 8.98 5.70
C SER A 64 9.37 9.51 6.96
N VAL A 65 10.63 9.92 6.85
CA VAL A 65 11.43 10.49 7.94
C VAL A 65 12.08 11.82 7.56
N ASN A 66 11.74 12.40 6.40
CA ASN A 66 12.27 13.69 5.95
C ASN A 66 11.68 14.93 6.68
N GLY A 67 10.75 14.73 7.62
CA GLY A 67 10.11 15.81 8.38
C GLY A 67 9.01 16.57 7.63
N HIS A 68 8.67 16.18 6.41
CA HIS A 68 7.62 16.81 5.60
C HIS A 68 6.69 15.78 4.94
N GLY A 69 6.76 14.52 5.39
CA GLY A 69 6.06 13.39 4.80
C GLY A 69 4.53 13.45 4.84
N HIS A 70 3.92 14.25 5.73
CA HIS A 70 2.45 14.30 5.85
C HIS A 70 1.76 14.71 4.55
N ALA A 71 2.29 15.71 3.83
CA ALA A 71 1.68 16.19 2.59
C ALA A 71 1.82 15.17 1.45
N ASP A 72 3.00 14.57 1.31
CA ASP A 72 3.24 13.56 0.29
C ASP A 72 2.47 12.26 0.57
N ALA A 73 2.39 11.83 1.83
CA ALA A 73 1.62 10.66 2.22
C ALA A 73 0.12 10.87 1.99
N ALA A 74 -0.41 12.05 2.29
CA ALA A 74 -1.80 12.40 1.99
C ALA A 74 -2.07 12.35 0.48
N ARG A 75 -1.18 12.92 -0.35
CA ARG A 75 -1.31 12.85 -1.80
C ARG A 75 -1.26 11.40 -2.30
N ALA A 76 -0.25 10.62 -1.89
CA ALA A 76 -0.10 9.22 -2.27
C ALA A 76 -1.34 8.39 -1.91
N ALA A 77 -1.88 8.58 -0.68
CA ALA A 77 -3.10 7.90 -0.25
C ALA A 77 -4.31 8.31 -1.11
N ALA A 78 -4.50 9.60 -1.37
CA ALA A 78 -5.60 10.09 -2.19
C ALA A 78 -5.55 9.54 -3.62
N VAL A 79 -4.36 9.46 -4.24
CA VAL A 79 -4.20 8.89 -5.59
C VAL A 79 -4.49 7.38 -5.59
N VAL A 80 -4.09 6.62 -4.55
CA VAL A 80 -4.47 5.21 -4.43
C VAL A 80 -5.98 5.06 -4.27
N ARG A 81 -6.63 5.92 -3.48
CA ARG A 81 -8.09 5.90 -3.24
C ARG A 81 -8.92 6.37 -4.43
N HIS A 82 -8.32 6.94 -5.47
CA HIS A 82 -9.04 7.22 -6.72
C HIS A 82 -9.56 5.94 -7.40
N ASP A 83 -8.98 4.79 -7.07
CA ASP A 83 -9.42 3.47 -7.53
C ASP A 83 -10.20 2.73 -6.44
N SER A 84 -11.50 2.55 -6.64
CA SER A 84 -12.40 1.93 -5.66
C SER A 84 -12.05 0.47 -5.33
N ARG A 85 -11.20 -0.18 -6.13
CA ARG A 85 -10.68 -1.52 -5.82
C ARG A 85 -9.86 -1.54 -4.53
N HIS A 86 -9.33 -0.38 -4.13
CA HIS A 86 -8.49 -0.25 -2.96
C HIS A 86 -9.25 0.25 -1.74
N ASP A 87 -10.54 0.59 -1.80
CA ASP A 87 -11.28 1.20 -0.68
C ASP A 87 -11.15 0.44 0.65
N ALA A 88 -11.15 -0.89 0.60
CA ALA A 88 -11.01 -1.73 1.79
C ALA A 88 -9.56 -2.01 2.22
N MET A 89 -8.57 -1.66 1.39
CA MET A 89 -7.15 -1.89 1.68
C MET A 89 -6.64 -0.87 2.71
N PRO A 90 -6.15 -1.30 3.89
CA PRO A 90 -5.60 -0.39 4.87
C PRO A 90 -4.37 0.34 4.33
N ILE A 91 -4.35 1.66 4.52
CA ILE A 91 -3.18 2.51 4.25
C ILE A 91 -2.66 3.01 5.60
N ILE A 92 -1.43 2.67 5.94
CA ILE A 92 -0.81 2.99 7.23
C ILE A 92 0.37 3.91 6.96
N VAL A 93 0.43 5.05 7.64
CA VAL A 93 1.48 6.07 7.47
C VAL A 93 2.25 6.21 8.78
N GLY A 94 3.57 6.28 8.72
CA GLY A 94 4.39 6.50 9.92
C GLY A 94 5.79 7.05 9.66
N GLY A 95 6.52 7.32 10.74
CA GLY A 95 7.86 7.90 10.72
C GLY A 95 7.90 9.30 11.32
N LEU A 96 8.69 10.21 10.75
CA LEU A 96 8.79 11.61 11.16
C LEU A 96 8.12 12.51 10.11
N LEU A 97 6.82 12.82 10.31
CA LEU A 97 5.99 13.46 9.29
C LEU A 97 6.04 15.00 9.31
N GLY A 98 6.61 15.58 10.36
CA GLY A 98 6.75 17.02 10.60
C GLY A 98 8.13 17.39 11.16
N THR A 99 8.58 18.63 10.96
CA THR A 99 9.84 19.16 11.50
C THR A 99 9.67 19.90 12.84
N ALA A 100 8.44 20.26 13.21
CA ALA A 100 8.15 21.05 14.40
C ALA A 100 8.28 20.25 15.72
N GLY A 101 8.68 18.97 15.68
CA GLY A 101 8.72 18.08 16.85
C GLY A 101 7.34 17.72 17.40
N ASN A 102 6.27 18.07 16.68
CA ASN A 102 4.91 17.69 17.03
C ASN A 102 4.70 16.18 16.82
N PRO A 103 3.83 15.54 17.62
CA PRO A 103 3.37 14.18 17.36
C PRO A 103 2.72 14.08 15.98
N ASN A 104 2.84 12.93 15.32
CA ASN A 104 2.19 12.68 14.04
C ASN A 104 0.66 12.79 14.14
N ALA A 105 0.08 12.59 15.33
CA ALA A 105 -1.35 12.81 15.60
C ALA A 105 -1.89 14.18 15.12
N VAL A 106 -1.07 15.23 15.06
CA VAL A 106 -1.50 16.55 14.55
C VAL A 106 -1.83 16.53 13.05
N HIS A 107 -1.28 15.57 12.31
CA HIS A 107 -1.50 15.39 10.89
C HIS A 107 -2.62 14.38 10.59
N ALA A 108 -3.09 13.63 11.60
CA ALA A 108 -4.08 12.57 11.43
C ALA A 108 -5.37 13.04 10.71
N PRO A 109 -6.01 14.17 11.06
CA PRO A 109 -7.25 14.58 10.40
C PRO A 109 -7.09 14.78 8.88
N ALA A 110 -5.96 15.34 8.43
CA ALA A 110 -5.70 15.55 7.01
C ALA A 110 -5.36 14.25 6.28
N LEU A 111 -4.61 13.35 6.92
CA LEU A 111 -4.27 12.04 6.39
C LEU A 111 -5.50 11.13 6.29
N GLU A 112 -6.34 11.10 7.32
CA GLU A 112 -7.61 10.36 7.34
C GLU A 112 -8.57 10.84 6.26
N ALA A 113 -8.68 12.17 6.08
CA ALA A 113 -9.48 12.75 4.99
C ALA A 113 -8.97 12.36 3.58
N ALA A 114 -7.67 12.04 3.45
CA ALA A 114 -7.08 11.51 2.23
C ALA A 114 -7.22 9.98 2.09
N GLY A 115 -7.85 9.31 3.07
CA GLY A 115 -8.12 7.88 3.07
C GLY A 115 -7.05 7.02 3.73
N VAL A 116 -6.15 7.61 4.52
CA VAL A 116 -5.25 6.89 5.43
C VAL A 116 -6.06 6.24 6.54
N THR A 117 -5.78 4.97 6.82
CA THR A 117 -6.48 4.16 7.82
C THR A 117 -5.87 4.33 9.21
N ALA A 118 -4.55 4.47 9.31
CA ALA A 118 -3.87 4.69 10.58
C ALA A 118 -2.61 5.55 10.40
N VAL A 119 -2.38 6.45 11.36
CA VAL A 119 -1.18 7.29 11.44
C VAL A 119 -0.41 6.89 12.70
N LEU A 120 0.81 6.41 12.51
CA LEU A 120 1.67 5.91 13.57
C LEU A 120 2.75 6.93 13.92
N GLU A 121 3.16 6.94 15.18
CA GLU A 121 4.30 7.74 15.62
C GLU A 121 5.63 7.17 15.10
N LYS A 122 6.69 7.98 15.23
CA LYS A 122 8.04 7.48 14.97
C LYS A 122 8.36 6.35 15.94
N ASP A 123 9.02 5.31 15.45
CA ASP A 123 9.49 4.15 16.22
C ASP A 123 8.35 3.25 16.78
N ASP A 124 7.13 3.34 16.22
CA ASP A 124 5.96 2.57 16.65
C ASP A 124 5.74 1.27 15.84
N LEU A 125 6.80 0.46 15.76
CA LEU A 125 6.72 -0.88 15.16
C LEU A 125 5.71 -1.81 15.87
N PRO A 126 5.57 -1.80 17.22
CA PRO A 126 4.60 -2.66 17.90
C PRO A 126 3.16 -2.41 17.44
N GLU A 127 2.76 -1.15 17.25
CA GLU A 127 1.41 -0.81 16.78
C GLU A 127 1.20 -1.23 15.32
N LEU A 128 2.21 -1.07 14.45
CA LEU A 128 2.15 -1.59 13.08
C LEU A 128 1.90 -3.11 13.08
N MET A 129 2.62 -3.86 13.92
CA MET A 129 2.45 -5.32 14.04
C MET A 129 1.06 -5.69 14.56
N ARG A 130 0.53 -4.92 15.52
CA ARG A 130 -0.83 -5.11 16.04
C ARG A 130 -1.87 -4.94 14.93
N LEU A 131 -1.79 -3.84 14.15
CA LEU A 131 -2.70 -3.57 13.02
C LEU A 131 -2.62 -4.68 11.96
N LEU A 132 -1.42 -5.13 11.60
CA LEU A 132 -1.26 -6.22 10.62
C LEU A 132 -1.78 -7.56 11.14
N ALA A 133 -1.68 -7.84 12.44
CA ALA A 133 -2.30 -9.00 13.03
C ALA A 133 -3.84 -8.95 12.92
N GLU A 134 -4.44 -7.78 13.15
CA GLU A 134 -5.88 -7.56 12.99
C GLU A 134 -6.32 -7.76 11.53
N ILE A 135 -5.59 -7.16 10.58
CA ILE A 135 -5.83 -7.33 9.14
C ILE A 135 -5.76 -8.81 8.77
N ARG A 136 -4.76 -9.54 9.27
CA ARG A 136 -4.62 -10.98 9.03
C ARG A 136 -5.81 -11.78 9.57
N THR A 137 -6.34 -11.43 10.74
CA THR A 137 -7.54 -12.09 11.27
C THR A 137 -8.79 -11.78 10.44
N ALA A 138 -8.97 -10.54 9.99
CA ALA A 138 -10.09 -10.14 9.15
C ALA A 138 -10.07 -10.83 7.77
N VAL A 139 -8.90 -10.89 7.13
CA VAL A 139 -8.76 -11.57 5.84
C VAL A 139 -8.94 -13.09 5.98
N ALA A 140 -8.50 -13.70 7.08
CA ALA A 140 -8.73 -15.12 7.33
C ALA A 140 -10.21 -15.45 7.61
N ALA A 141 -10.96 -14.52 8.19
CA ALA A 141 -12.39 -14.67 8.47
C ALA A 141 -13.27 -14.45 7.23
N THR A 142 -12.76 -13.79 6.20
CA THR A 142 -13.46 -13.60 4.94
C THR A 142 -13.37 -14.90 4.12
N PRO A 143 -14.48 -15.62 3.88
CA PRO A 143 -14.43 -16.80 3.04
C PRO A 143 -13.93 -16.39 1.65
N ALA A 144 -12.95 -17.10 1.13
CA ALA A 144 -12.44 -16.88 -0.22
C ALA A 144 -13.62 -16.89 -1.19
N ALA A 145 -14.03 -15.71 -1.65
CA ALA A 145 -15.00 -15.60 -2.71
C ALA A 145 -14.45 -16.42 -3.87
N VAL A 146 -15.14 -17.51 -4.20
CA VAL A 146 -14.77 -18.44 -5.26
C VAL A 146 -14.48 -17.59 -6.49
N ALA A 147 -13.22 -17.55 -6.91
CA ALA A 147 -12.81 -16.88 -8.12
C ALA A 147 -13.60 -17.52 -9.28
N ALA A 148 -14.59 -16.82 -9.80
CA ALA A 148 -15.24 -17.21 -11.03
C ALA A 148 -14.15 -17.28 -12.11
N PRO A 149 -14.04 -18.39 -12.87
CA PRO A 149 -13.04 -18.48 -13.92
C PRO A 149 -13.30 -17.35 -14.93
N ALA A 150 -12.25 -16.58 -15.21
CA ALA A 150 -12.25 -15.59 -16.27
C ALA A 150 -12.68 -16.30 -17.57
N ALA A 151 -13.85 -15.90 -18.10
CA ALA A 151 -14.30 -16.37 -19.40
C ALA A 151 -13.25 -15.97 -20.45
N ALA A 152 -12.70 -16.98 -21.12
CA ALA A 152 -11.70 -16.81 -22.16
C ALA A 152 -12.24 -15.89 -23.26
N ALA A 153 -11.54 -14.78 -23.49
CA ALA A 153 -11.76 -13.93 -24.64
C ALA A 153 -11.49 -14.74 -25.92
N THR A 154 -12.51 -14.89 -26.76
CA THR A 154 -12.37 -15.46 -28.10
C THR A 154 -11.69 -14.44 -29.01
N PRO A 155 -10.63 -14.78 -29.76
CA PRO A 155 -10.06 -13.85 -30.71
C PRO A 155 -11.00 -13.71 -31.92
N ALA A 156 -11.38 -12.48 -32.24
CA ALA A 156 -12.13 -12.16 -33.44
C ALA A 156 -11.28 -12.46 -34.69
N ALA A 157 -11.85 -13.24 -35.60
CA ALA A 157 -11.23 -13.65 -36.85
C ALA A 157 -10.93 -12.45 -37.77
N ALA A 158 -9.73 -12.49 -38.35
CA ALA A 158 -9.28 -11.57 -39.40
C ALA A 158 -10.19 -11.67 -40.64
N ARG A 159 -10.70 -10.53 -41.12
CA ARG A 159 -11.27 -10.42 -42.46
C ARG A 159 -10.15 -10.12 -43.46
N GLN A 160 -9.89 -11.07 -44.34
CA GLN A 160 -9.19 -10.84 -45.60
C GLN A 160 -9.95 -9.81 -46.43
N LEU A 161 -9.26 -8.75 -46.87
CA LEU A 161 -9.70 -7.90 -47.96
C LEU A 161 -9.16 -8.51 -49.26
N GLU A 162 -10.00 -9.32 -49.92
CA GLU A 162 -9.91 -9.53 -51.36
C GLU A 162 -10.62 -8.36 -52.05
N GLY A 163 -9.92 -7.66 -52.93
CA GLY A 163 -10.45 -6.54 -53.69
C GLY A 163 -9.67 -6.37 -54.98
N ALA A 164 -9.99 -7.20 -55.97
CA ALA A 164 -9.53 -7.09 -57.34
C ALA A 164 -10.15 -5.88 -58.04
N ARG A 165 -9.31 -5.00 -58.59
CA ARG A 165 -9.31 -4.54 -59.99
C ARG A 165 -8.19 -3.55 -60.24
#